data_AF-A0A968X0B5-F1
#
_entry.id   AF-A0A968X0B5-F1
#
_cell.length_a   1.000
_cell.length_b   1.000
_cell.length_c   1.000
_cell.angle_alpha   90.00
_cell.angle_beta   90.00
_cell.angle_gamma   90.00
#
_symmetry.space_group_name_H-M   'P 1'
#
loop_
_entity.id
_entity.type
_entity.pdbx_description
1 polymer ?
#
loop_
_entity_poly.entity_id
_entity_poly.type
_entity_poly.pdbx_seq_one_letter_code
_entity_poly.pdbx_strand_id
1 'polypeptide(L)'
;MEGKEPSPDTRAHPEIPEAAQAVEALPQFPISLIITFDGGLTGAGLAYGRYHLTCSVTPALRLPQAIDVGKLVVFGQKITSSSDATEYLAVFTALRHAQRLMRQDKVDLNLVQVQVFSDSRNLTQQLQHNWHTRSPELLHLQTQLELELARFGRWQVNWLGKLYIDHRLKGIPLPTATSHAARVCRRVRYSAGADAWRDRNSSRPSVSRSPVQSRQRPGQ
;
A
#
# COMPACT_ATOMS: atom_id res chain seq x y z
N MET A 1 -51.03 -21.11 -62.40
CA MET A 1 -50.78 -19.77 -61.83
C MET A 1 -50.88 -19.91 -60.34
N GLU A 2 -49.73 -19.93 -59.68
CA GLU A 2 -49.60 -20.14 -58.24
C GLU A 2 -50.14 -18.91 -57.49
N GLY A 3 -51.11 -19.16 -56.61
CA GLY A 3 -51.70 -18.19 -55.71
C GLY A 3 -50.84 -18.00 -54.47
N LYS A 4 -50.44 -16.76 -54.25
CA LYS A 4 -49.58 -16.23 -53.20
C LYS A 4 -50.35 -16.08 -51.87
N GLU A 5 -49.81 -16.66 -50.79
CA GLU A 5 -49.76 -16.21 -49.37
C GLU A 5 -51.05 -15.77 -48.61
N PRO A 6 -51.16 -16.01 -47.28
CA PRO A 6 -50.23 -15.42 -46.30
C PRO A 6 -49.76 -16.29 -45.11
N SER A 7 -48.59 -15.90 -44.59
CA SER A 7 -47.93 -16.38 -43.37
C SER A 7 -48.74 -16.12 -42.10
N PRO A 8 -48.76 -17.06 -41.13
CA PRO A 8 -49.25 -16.79 -39.78
C PRO A 8 -48.12 -16.66 -38.75
N ASP A 9 -48.42 -15.82 -37.76
CA ASP A 9 -47.92 -15.82 -36.38
C ASP A 9 -46.51 -15.33 -36.06
N THR A 10 -46.46 -14.00 -35.95
CA THR A 10 -45.90 -13.23 -34.85
C THR A 10 -45.89 -14.01 -33.52
N ARG A 11 -44.81 -14.74 -33.24
CA ARG A 11 -44.51 -15.21 -31.89
C ARG A 11 -44.09 -14.02 -31.05
N ALA A 12 -44.93 -13.69 -30.07
CA ALA A 12 -44.63 -12.78 -28.98
C ALA A 12 -43.25 -13.11 -28.40
N HIS A 13 -42.33 -12.13 -28.44
CA HIS A 13 -41.16 -12.17 -27.60
C HIS A 13 -41.63 -12.04 -26.14
N PRO A 14 -41.15 -12.90 -25.21
CA PRO A 14 -41.38 -12.66 -23.80
C PRO A 14 -40.73 -11.33 -23.44
N GLU A 15 -41.55 -10.39 -22.95
CA GLU A 15 -41.07 -9.18 -22.29
C GLU A 15 -40.10 -9.60 -21.19
N ILE A 16 -38.82 -9.26 -21.38
CA ILE A 16 -37.82 -9.41 -20.35
C ILE A 16 -38.31 -8.55 -19.18
N PRO A 17 -38.55 -9.12 -17.98
CA PRO A 17 -39.06 -8.34 -16.88
C PRO A 17 -38.11 -7.17 -16.61
N GLU A 18 -38.69 -5.97 -16.57
CA GLU A 18 -38.13 -4.67 -16.23
C GLU A 18 -37.41 -4.63 -14.86
N ALA A 19 -37.35 -5.77 -14.16
CA ALA A 19 -36.70 -5.98 -12.88
C ALA A 19 -35.18 -6.26 -12.95
N ALA A 20 -34.57 -6.29 -14.14
CA ALA A 20 -33.11 -6.45 -14.28
C ALA A 20 -32.36 -5.13 -14.57
N GLN A 21 -33.04 -3.97 -14.51
CA GLN A 21 -32.42 -2.65 -14.68
C GLN A 21 -31.96 -1.99 -13.37
N ALA A 22 -32.05 -2.68 -12.23
CA ALA A 22 -31.37 -2.29 -11.02
C ALA A 22 -29.96 -2.91 -10.98
N VAL A 23 -29.13 -2.62 -11.99
CA VAL A 23 -27.70 -2.56 -11.73
C VAL A 23 -27.52 -1.30 -10.91
N GLU A 24 -27.67 -1.45 -9.59
CA GLU A 24 -27.37 -0.43 -8.61
C GLU A 24 -26.01 0.16 -9.01
N ALA A 25 -26.03 1.39 -9.51
CA ALA A 25 -24.83 2.05 -9.99
C ALA A 25 -23.91 2.15 -8.78
N LEU A 26 -22.95 1.22 -8.69
CA LEU A 26 -21.90 1.25 -7.68
C LEU A 26 -21.38 2.68 -7.65
N PRO A 27 -21.22 3.31 -6.47
CA PRO A 27 -20.77 4.68 -6.40
C PRO A 27 -19.46 4.78 -7.18
N GLN A 28 -19.52 5.43 -8.35
CA GLN A 28 -18.33 5.70 -9.13
C GLN A 28 -17.54 6.72 -8.33
N PHE A 29 -16.43 6.27 -7.75
CA PHE A 29 -15.55 7.17 -7.04
C PHE A 29 -15.02 8.19 -8.05
N PRO A 30 -15.24 9.48 -7.81
CA PRO A 30 -14.91 10.49 -8.80
C PRO A 30 -13.40 10.69 -8.99
N ILE A 31 -12.57 10.14 -8.10
CA ILE A 31 -11.12 10.26 -8.14
C ILE A 31 -10.54 8.86 -8.00
N SER A 32 -9.71 8.45 -8.96
CA SER A 32 -9.00 7.18 -8.93
C SER A 32 -7.51 7.44 -8.77
N LEU A 33 -6.96 7.01 -7.63
CA LEU A 33 -5.53 7.03 -7.32
C LEU A 33 -4.94 5.63 -7.54
N ILE A 34 -3.98 5.52 -8.43
CA ILE A 34 -3.20 4.32 -8.69
C ILE A 34 -1.84 4.49 -8.04
N ILE A 35 -1.44 3.49 -7.27
CA ILE A 35 -0.12 3.39 -6.64
C ILE A 35 0.55 2.14 -7.17
N THR A 36 1.66 2.30 -7.89
CA THR A 36 2.56 1.19 -8.24
C THR A 36 3.84 1.35 -7.45
N PHE A 37 4.31 0.30 -6.78
CA PHE A 37 5.49 0.41 -5.94
C PHE A 37 6.33 -0.88 -5.94
N ASP A 38 7.56 -0.73 -5.47
CA ASP A 38 8.48 -1.82 -5.17
C ASP A 38 9.38 -1.40 -3.99
N GLY A 39 9.52 -2.30 -3.03
CA GLY A 39 10.37 -2.17 -1.86
C GLY A 39 11.61 -3.04 -1.97
N GLY A 40 12.73 -2.58 -1.43
CA GLY A 40 13.90 -3.45 -1.38
C GLY A 40 15.02 -2.98 -0.49
N LEU A 41 16.14 -3.68 -0.60
CA LEU A 41 17.38 -3.35 0.09
C LEU A 41 18.42 -2.91 -0.93
N THR A 42 19.13 -1.84 -0.61
CA THR A 42 20.34 -1.44 -1.34
C THR A 42 21.45 -2.47 -1.13
N GLY A 43 22.48 -2.45 -1.98
CA GLY A 43 23.68 -3.28 -1.79
C GLY A 43 24.44 -3.03 -0.47
N ALA A 44 24.10 -1.96 0.27
CA ALA A 44 24.63 -1.66 1.60
C ALA A 44 23.70 -2.12 2.75
N GLY A 45 22.60 -2.81 2.44
CA GLY A 45 21.59 -3.28 3.40
C GLY A 45 20.64 -2.20 3.92
N LEU A 46 20.63 -1.01 3.31
CA LEU A 46 19.64 0.04 3.64
C LEU A 46 18.33 -0.23 2.91
N ALA A 47 17.20 -0.06 3.59
CA ALA A 47 15.89 -0.15 2.97
C ALA A 47 15.60 1.02 2.03
N TYR A 48 14.94 0.73 0.91
CA TYR A 48 14.41 1.70 -0.03
C TYR A 48 12.99 1.35 -0.45
N GLY A 49 12.28 2.34 -0.99
CA GLY A 49 11.04 2.17 -1.72
C GLY A 49 11.03 3.05 -2.96
N ARG A 50 10.59 2.50 -4.09
CA ARG A 50 10.26 3.25 -5.30
C ARG A 50 8.77 3.15 -5.56
N TYR A 51 8.16 4.23 -5.99
CA TYR A 51 6.74 4.24 -6.30
C TYR A 51 6.38 5.27 -7.36
N HIS A 52 5.29 4.99 -8.04
CA HIS A 52 4.65 5.84 -9.02
C HIS A 52 3.19 6.05 -8.62
N LEU A 53 2.78 7.32 -8.60
CA LEU A 53 1.43 7.76 -8.30
C LEU A 53 0.80 8.26 -9.59
N THR A 54 -0.37 7.72 -9.94
CA THR A 54 -1.21 8.26 -11.02
C THR A 54 -2.58 8.59 -10.47
N CYS A 55 -3.08 9.81 -10.65
CA CYS A 55 -4.43 10.20 -10.26
C CYS A 55 -5.22 10.66 -11.47
N SER A 56 -6.40 10.07 -11.68
CA SER A 56 -7.36 10.50 -12.68
C SER A 56 -8.63 10.97 -12.00
N VAL A 57 -9.17 12.11 -12.45
CA VAL A 57 -10.42 12.69 -11.94
C VAL A 57 -11.50 12.55 -13.02
N THR A 58 -12.71 12.19 -12.62
CA THR A 58 -13.85 12.17 -13.52
C THR A 58 -14.09 13.58 -14.07
N PRO A 59 -14.28 13.76 -15.40
CA PRO A 59 -14.34 15.10 -16.03
C PRO A 59 -15.35 16.09 -15.42
N ALA A 60 -16.37 15.58 -14.74
CA ALA A 60 -17.37 16.38 -14.04
C ALA A 60 -16.82 17.20 -12.86
N LEU A 61 -15.75 16.72 -12.20
CA LEU A 61 -15.09 17.41 -11.11
C LEU A 61 -13.92 18.20 -11.67
N ARG A 62 -14.11 19.51 -11.81
CA ARG A 62 -13.09 20.48 -12.21
C ARG A 62 -12.01 20.65 -11.11
N LEU A 63 -11.44 19.56 -10.62
CA LEU A 63 -10.32 19.56 -9.68
C LEU A 63 -9.01 19.84 -10.43
N PRO A 64 -8.05 20.52 -9.78
CA PRO A 64 -6.76 20.79 -10.40
C PRO A 64 -5.95 19.49 -10.54
N GLN A 65 -5.40 19.32 -11.74
CA GLN A 65 -4.34 18.41 -12.21
C GLN A 65 -4.38 16.92 -11.82
N ALA A 66 -4.23 16.09 -12.87
CA ALA A 66 -3.82 14.71 -12.72
C ALA A 66 -2.47 14.63 -11.98
N ILE A 67 -2.39 13.76 -10.97
CA ILE A 67 -1.11 13.44 -10.31
C ILE A 67 -0.38 12.45 -11.20
N ASP A 68 0.85 12.74 -11.57
CA ASP A 68 1.76 11.78 -12.22
C ASP A 68 3.16 11.97 -11.64
N VAL A 69 3.51 11.17 -10.64
CA VAL A 69 4.74 11.36 -9.86
C VAL A 69 5.44 10.05 -9.56
N GLY A 70 6.69 9.93 -10.01
CA GLY A 70 7.61 8.87 -9.63
C GLY A 70 8.61 9.34 -8.56
N LYS A 71 8.82 8.54 -7.51
CA LYS A 71 9.83 8.84 -6.47
C LYS A 71 10.59 7.61 -6.01
N LEU A 72 11.84 7.85 -5.61
CA LEU A 72 12.69 6.95 -4.85
C LEU A 72 12.88 7.52 -3.43
N VAL A 73 12.79 6.66 -2.43
CA VAL A 73 13.07 6.99 -1.03
C VAL A 73 14.01 5.95 -0.44
N VAL A 74 15.06 6.40 0.24
CA VAL A 74 15.95 5.55 1.05
C VAL A 74 15.64 5.83 2.51
N PHE A 75 15.22 4.80 3.26
CA PHE A 75 14.70 4.97 4.63
C PHE A 75 15.80 5.11 5.69
N GLY A 76 17.07 4.96 5.30
CA GLY A 76 18.22 5.08 6.21
C GLY A 76 18.31 4.00 7.29
N GLN A 77 17.36 3.08 7.34
CA GLN A 77 17.34 1.96 8.27
C GLN A 77 17.99 0.73 7.63
N LYS A 78 18.87 0.07 8.39
CA LYS A 78 19.27 -1.30 8.10
C LYS A 78 18.15 -2.20 8.57
N ILE A 79 17.40 -2.77 7.63
CA ILE A 79 16.38 -3.76 7.94
C ILE A 79 17.06 -5.12 7.79
N THR A 80 17.09 -5.89 8.88
CA THR A 80 17.92 -7.10 8.98
C THR A 80 17.23 -8.36 8.46
N SER A 81 15.92 -8.36 8.18
CA SER A 81 15.22 -9.65 8.11
C SER A 81 13.98 -9.80 7.21
N SER A 82 13.47 -8.81 6.49
CA SER A 82 12.46 -9.13 5.46
C SER A 82 12.37 -8.11 4.33
N SER A 83 12.31 -8.63 3.10
CA SER A 83 11.84 -7.89 1.92
C SER A 83 10.45 -7.30 2.19
N ASP A 84 9.59 -8.05 2.88
CA ASP A 84 8.20 -7.66 3.13
C ASP A 84 8.08 -6.32 3.89
N ALA A 85 8.94 -6.07 4.90
CA ALA A 85 8.92 -4.80 5.61
C ALA A 85 9.23 -3.60 4.70
N THR A 86 10.15 -3.78 3.75
CA THR A 86 10.50 -2.73 2.78
C THR A 86 9.33 -2.41 1.84
N GLU A 87 8.53 -3.42 1.49
CA GLU A 87 7.32 -3.27 0.70
C GLU A 87 6.26 -2.45 1.44
N TYR A 88 5.97 -2.81 2.70
CA TYR A 88 5.05 -2.04 3.55
C TYR A 88 5.48 -0.58 3.68
N LEU A 89 6.77 -0.32 3.90
CA LEU A 89 7.30 1.03 4.01
C LEU A 89 7.19 1.81 2.68
N ALA A 90 7.40 1.16 1.54
CA ALA A 90 7.28 1.76 0.23
C ALA A 90 5.84 2.25 -0.05
N VAL A 91 4.84 1.37 0.12
CA VAL A 91 3.43 1.74 -0.09
C VAL A 91 2.94 2.76 0.93
N PHE A 92 3.33 2.63 2.19
CA PHE A 92 2.99 3.59 3.24
C PHE A 92 3.52 5.00 2.91
N THR A 93 4.75 5.07 2.41
CA THR A 93 5.37 6.32 1.99
C THR A 93 4.66 6.92 0.78
N ALA A 94 4.27 6.09 -0.18
CA ALA A 94 3.50 6.49 -1.35
C ALA A 94 2.14 7.09 -0.96
N LEU A 95 1.40 6.43 -0.06
CA LEU A 95 0.11 6.91 0.45
C LEU A 95 0.24 8.25 1.17
N ARG A 96 1.21 8.39 2.08
CA ARG A 96 1.44 9.66 2.77
C ARG A 96 1.83 10.78 1.83
N HIS A 97 2.56 10.47 0.76
CA HIS A 97 2.87 11.44 -0.27
C HIS A 97 1.62 11.85 -1.05
N ALA A 98 0.79 10.90 -1.47
CA ALA A 98 -0.49 11.19 -2.14
C ALA A 98 -1.42 12.04 -1.27
N GLN A 99 -1.57 11.69 0.02
CA GLN A 99 -2.37 12.47 0.97
C GLN A 99 -1.87 13.92 1.10
N ARG A 100 -0.54 14.15 1.09
CA ARG A 100 0.01 15.51 1.15
C ARG A 100 -0.35 16.31 -0.10
N LEU A 101 -0.21 15.72 -1.29
CA LEU A 101 -0.59 16.36 -2.55
C LEU A 101 -2.10 16.69 -2.54
N MET A 102 -2.94 15.71 -2.21
CA MET A 102 -4.39 15.88 -2.14
C MET A 102 -4.82 16.94 -1.12
N ARG A 103 -4.15 17.04 0.03
CA ARG A 103 -4.43 18.11 1.01
C ARG A 103 -4.05 19.50 0.50
N GLN A 104 -2.96 19.62 -0.27
CA GLN A 104 -2.58 20.90 -0.88
C GLN A 104 -3.66 21.39 -1.84
N ASP A 105 -4.26 20.46 -2.58
CA ASP A 105 -5.34 20.72 -3.53
C ASP A 105 -6.74 20.68 -2.91
N LYS A 106 -6.84 20.55 -1.58
CA LYS A 106 -8.09 20.48 -0.79
C LYS A 106 -9.06 19.38 -1.27
N VAL A 107 -8.51 18.27 -1.76
CA VAL A 107 -9.29 17.09 -2.17
C VAL A 107 -9.81 16.36 -0.93
N ASP A 108 -11.11 16.05 -0.92
CA ASP A 108 -11.70 15.15 0.06
C ASP A 108 -11.29 13.71 -0.24
N LEU A 109 -10.60 13.06 0.71
CA LEU A 109 -10.11 11.69 0.54
C LEU A 109 -11.25 10.66 0.50
N ASN A 110 -12.43 10.96 1.03
CA ASN A 110 -13.60 10.07 0.95
C ASN A 110 -14.12 9.92 -0.48
N LEU A 111 -13.75 10.82 -1.38
CA LEU A 111 -14.09 10.79 -2.80
C LEU A 111 -13.08 10.00 -3.64
N VAL A 112 -12.03 9.49 -3.02
CA VAL A 112 -10.91 8.84 -3.69
C VAL A 112 -11.00 7.32 -3.55
N GLN A 113 -10.92 6.62 -4.69
CA GLN A 113 -10.64 5.20 -4.75
C GLN A 113 -9.15 4.97 -4.96
N VAL A 114 -8.52 4.17 -4.09
CA VAL A 114 -7.11 3.80 -4.19
C VAL A 114 -6.96 2.40 -4.79
N GLN A 115 -6.07 2.26 -5.77
CA GLN A 115 -5.68 0.98 -6.34
C GLN A 115 -4.18 0.80 -6.15
N VAL A 116 -3.80 -0.16 -5.32
CA VAL A 116 -2.40 -0.48 -5.03
C VAL A 116 -1.99 -1.68 -5.88
N PHE A 117 -0.86 -1.56 -6.59
CA PHE A 117 -0.27 -2.61 -7.40
C PHE A 117 1.13 -2.94 -6.89
N SER A 118 1.37 -4.22 -6.63
CA SER A 118 2.64 -4.77 -6.12
C SER A 118 2.96 -6.09 -6.82
N ASP A 119 4.24 -6.43 -6.93
CA ASP A 119 4.71 -7.76 -7.33
C ASP A 119 4.88 -8.72 -6.15
N SER A 120 4.76 -8.22 -4.91
CA SER A 120 4.73 -9.03 -3.71
C SER A 120 3.36 -9.69 -3.52
N ARG A 121 3.30 -10.98 -3.87
CA ARG A 121 2.12 -11.82 -3.61
C ARG A 121 1.81 -11.90 -2.11
N ASN A 122 2.84 -11.96 -1.26
CA ASN A 122 2.68 -12.04 0.19
C ASN A 122 2.00 -10.78 0.74
N LEU A 123 2.48 -9.59 0.39
CA LEU A 123 1.88 -8.33 0.83
C LEU A 123 0.43 -8.24 0.36
N THR A 124 0.16 -8.58 -0.90
CA THR A 124 -1.20 -8.55 -1.46
C THR A 124 -2.13 -9.48 -0.68
N GLN A 125 -1.71 -10.72 -0.43
CA GLN A 125 -2.53 -11.70 0.31
C GLN A 125 -2.75 -11.28 1.77
N GLN A 126 -1.75 -10.66 2.41
CA GLN A 126 -1.87 -10.16 3.78
C GLN A 126 -2.90 -9.02 3.88
N LEU A 127 -2.85 -8.05 2.97
CA LEU A 127 -3.79 -6.93 2.93
C LEU A 127 -5.20 -7.30 2.47
N GLN A 128 -5.35 -8.42 1.76
CA GLN A 128 -6.64 -9.00 1.44
C GLN A 128 -7.17 -9.92 2.56
N HIS A 129 -6.47 -10.02 3.69
CA HIS A 129 -6.76 -10.92 4.81
C HIS A 129 -6.85 -12.41 4.43
N ASN A 130 -6.25 -12.78 3.30
CA ASN A 130 -6.14 -14.17 2.85
C ASN A 130 -4.95 -14.90 3.49
N TRP A 131 -4.06 -14.15 4.15
CA TRP A 131 -2.88 -14.68 4.81
C TRP A 131 -2.56 -13.91 6.09
N HIS A 132 -2.21 -14.61 7.17
CA HIS A 132 -1.82 -13.97 8.42
C HIS A 132 -0.30 -13.91 8.59
N THR A 133 0.21 -12.71 8.87
CA THR A 133 1.61 -12.57 9.28
C THR A 133 1.79 -13.02 10.74
N ARG A 134 2.88 -13.75 11.00
CA ARG A 134 3.26 -14.17 12.36
C ARG A 134 4.29 -13.25 13.01
N SER A 135 4.87 -12.32 12.24
CA SER A 135 5.85 -11.37 12.76
C SER A 135 5.12 -10.19 13.41
N PRO A 136 5.34 -9.90 14.70
CA PRO A 136 4.74 -8.74 15.38
C PRO A 136 5.06 -7.41 14.69
N GLU A 137 6.26 -7.29 14.13
CA GLU A 137 6.70 -6.10 13.39
C GLU A 137 5.88 -5.91 12.10
N LEU A 138 5.74 -6.97 11.30
CA LEU A 138 4.95 -6.90 10.08
C LEU A 138 3.47 -6.69 10.37
N LEU A 139 2.95 -7.27 11.47
CA LEU A 139 1.58 -7.05 11.90
C LEU A 139 1.35 -5.57 12.22
N HIS A 140 2.28 -4.94 12.94
CA HIS A 140 2.20 -3.52 13.23
C HIS A 140 2.22 -2.68 11.94
N LEU A 141 3.12 -2.97 10.99
CA LEU A 141 3.18 -2.28 9.70
C LEU A 141 1.90 -2.48 8.87
N GLN A 142 1.35 -3.69 8.86
CA GLN A 142 0.08 -4.01 8.22
C GLN A 142 -1.05 -3.17 8.81
N THR A 143 -1.22 -3.16 10.14
CA THR A 143 -2.25 -2.37 10.81
C THR A 143 -2.11 -0.87 10.51
N GLN A 144 -0.89 -0.34 10.53
CA GLN A 144 -0.65 1.07 10.20
C GLN A 144 -1.03 1.37 8.74
N LEU A 145 -0.71 0.47 7.82
CA LEU A 145 -1.05 0.63 6.41
C LEU A 145 -2.55 0.58 6.18
N GLU A 146 -3.26 -0.35 6.80
CA GLU A 146 -4.73 -0.45 6.74
C GLU A 146 -5.39 0.81 7.29
N LEU A 147 -4.89 1.36 8.41
CA LEU A 147 -5.38 2.63 8.96
C LEU A 147 -5.14 3.82 8.02
N GLU A 148 -4.04 3.86 7.28
CA GLU A 148 -3.82 4.90 6.27
C GLU A 148 -4.71 4.73 5.04
N LEU A 149 -4.97 3.48 4.61
CA LEU A 149 -5.87 3.15 3.51
C LEU A 149 -7.33 3.44 3.84
N ALA A 150 -7.75 3.22 5.09
CA ALA A 150 -9.10 3.49 5.59
C ALA A 150 -9.47 4.99 5.60
N ARG A 151 -8.50 5.90 5.38
CA ARG A 151 -8.77 7.34 5.22
C ARG A 151 -9.34 7.70 3.85
N PHE A 152 -9.28 6.77 2.90
CA PHE A 152 -9.81 6.95 1.55
C PHE A 152 -11.18 6.28 1.46
N GLY A 153 -12.05 6.78 0.59
CA GLY A 153 -13.43 6.27 0.48
C GLY A 153 -13.50 4.80 0.05
N ARG A 154 -12.55 4.36 -0.79
CA ARG A 154 -12.38 2.95 -1.15
C ARG A 154 -10.93 2.64 -1.44
N TRP A 155 -10.52 1.41 -1.17
CA TRP A 155 -9.22 0.93 -1.60
C TRP A 155 -9.27 -0.53 -2.04
N GLN A 156 -8.32 -0.92 -2.88
CA GLN A 156 -8.08 -2.29 -3.29
C GLN A 156 -6.59 -2.51 -3.53
N VAL A 157 -6.13 -3.74 -3.30
CA VAL A 157 -4.75 -4.16 -3.54
C VAL A 157 -4.77 -5.30 -4.54
N ASN A 158 -3.92 -5.20 -5.56
CA ASN A 158 -3.83 -6.13 -6.67
C ASN A 158 -2.39 -6.59 -6.85
N TRP A 159 -2.22 -7.91 -6.97
CA TRP A 159 -0.94 -8.50 -7.33
C TRP A 159 -0.77 -8.45 -8.85
N LEU A 160 0.37 -7.94 -9.31
CA LEU A 160 0.76 -7.95 -10.72
C LEU A 160 2.14 -8.59 -10.86
N GLY A 161 2.41 -9.18 -12.02
CA GLY A 161 3.73 -9.74 -12.29
C GLY A 161 4.84 -8.69 -12.26
N LYS A 162 6.02 -9.07 -11.78
CA LYS A 162 7.20 -8.21 -11.66
C LYS A 162 7.53 -7.39 -12.92
N LEU A 163 7.38 -7.99 -14.11
CA LEU A 163 7.62 -7.29 -15.38
C LEU A 163 6.74 -6.05 -15.57
N TYR A 164 5.49 -6.10 -15.10
CA TYR A 164 4.57 -4.97 -15.17
C TYR A 164 5.00 -3.85 -14.22
N ILE A 165 5.33 -4.22 -12.98
CA ILE A 165 5.79 -3.27 -11.96
C ILE A 165 7.09 -2.59 -12.41
N ASP A 166 8.07 -3.37 -12.87
CA ASP A 166 9.33 -2.84 -13.39
C ASP A 166 9.13 -1.92 -14.59
N HIS A 167 8.20 -2.24 -15.51
CA HIS A 167 7.88 -1.37 -16.63
C HIS A 167 7.32 -0.02 -16.17
N ARG A 168 6.39 -0.01 -15.21
CA ARG A 168 5.81 1.24 -14.66
C ARG A 168 6.82 2.06 -13.87
N LEU A 169 7.84 1.40 -13.31
CA LEU A 169 8.88 2.05 -12.52
C LEU A 169 10.17 2.33 -13.32
N LYS A 170 10.21 2.05 -14.63
CA LYS A 170 11.41 2.10 -15.48
C LYS A 170 12.12 3.47 -15.51
N GLY A 171 11.39 4.55 -15.24
CA GLY A 171 11.93 5.92 -15.15
C GLY A 171 12.44 6.34 -13.77
N ILE A 172 12.28 5.50 -12.74
CA ILE A 172 12.69 5.80 -11.37
C ILE A 172 13.99 5.02 -11.10
N PRO A 173 15.14 5.70 -10.96
CA PRO A 173 16.42 5.02 -10.81
C PRO A 173 16.44 4.21 -9.51
N LEU A 174 17.08 3.04 -9.54
CA LEU A 174 17.37 2.28 -8.34
C LEU A 174 18.49 2.96 -7.54
N PRO A 175 18.47 2.85 -6.20
CA PRO A 175 19.55 3.36 -5.37
C PRO A 175 20.85 2.58 -5.64
N THR A 176 21.83 3.24 -6.24
CA THR A 176 23.18 2.67 -6.38
C THR A 176 23.93 2.77 -5.05
N ALA A 177 24.89 1.86 -4.82
CA ALA A 177 25.73 1.85 -3.62
C ALA A 177 26.50 3.18 -3.39
N THR A 178 26.70 3.95 -4.46
CA THR A 178 27.38 5.25 -4.48
C THR A 178 26.44 6.45 -4.45
N SER A 179 25.12 6.24 -4.47
CA SER A 179 24.14 7.33 -4.50
C SER A 179 24.33 8.27 -3.30
N HIS A 180 24.10 9.57 -3.53
CA HIS A 180 24.23 10.60 -2.50
C HIS A 180 23.30 10.30 -1.30
N ALA A 181 22.11 9.72 -1.55
CA ALA A 181 21.21 9.22 -0.51
C ALA A 181 21.85 8.14 0.37
N ALA A 182 22.54 7.15 -0.20
CA ALA A 182 23.26 6.13 0.56
C ALA A 182 24.44 6.71 1.36
N ARG A 183 25.08 7.80 0.88
CA ARG A 183 26.13 8.53 1.60
C ARG A 183 25.59 9.41 2.72
N VAL A 184 24.50 10.14 2.48
CA VAL A 184 23.84 11.00 3.47
C VAL A 184 23.25 10.17 4.60
N CYS A 185 22.66 9.01 4.32
CA CYS A 185 22.19 8.08 5.35
C CYS A 185 23.30 7.53 6.26
N ARG A 186 24.59 7.53 5.84
CA ARG A 186 25.70 7.21 6.77
C ARG A 186 26.00 8.34 7.75
N ARG A 187 25.66 9.59 7.41
CA ARG A 187 26.02 10.79 8.18
C ARG A 187 24.86 11.37 8.98
N VAL A 188 23.64 10.96 8.68
CA VAL A 188 22.44 11.61 9.16
C VAL A 188 21.58 10.62 9.94
N ARG A 189 21.66 10.69 11.27
CA ARG A 189 20.58 10.24 12.15
C ARG A 189 19.45 11.26 12.00
N TYR A 190 18.56 11.09 11.03
CA TYR A 190 17.36 11.93 10.96
C TYR A 190 16.24 11.32 11.79
N SER A 191 15.72 12.22 12.62
CA SER A 191 14.78 12.10 13.73
C SER A 191 13.33 12.40 13.36
N ALA A 192 12.96 12.26 12.07
CA ALA A 192 11.63 12.60 11.60
C ALA A 192 10.95 11.41 10.92
N GLY A 193 10.24 10.63 11.73
CA GLY A 193 9.36 9.53 11.30
C GLY A 193 9.69 8.18 11.93
N ALA A 194 10.93 7.97 12.38
CA ALA A 194 11.40 6.74 13.02
C ALA A 194 11.81 6.89 14.49
N ASP A 195 11.94 8.11 15.03
CA ASP A 195 12.24 8.28 16.45
C ASP A 195 11.09 7.80 17.34
N ALA A 196 9.85 7.90 16.84
CA ALA A 196 8.69 7.26 17.47
C ALA A 196 8.77 5.72 17.48
N TRP A 197 9.59 5.11 16.61
CA TRP A 197 9.76 3.66 16.51
C TRP A 197 10.81 3.12 17.49
N ARG A 198 11.87 3.88 17.78
CA ARG A 198 12.94 3.45 18.70
C ARG A 198 12.61 3.70 20.18
N ASP A 199 11.91 4.78 20.51
CA ASP A 199 11.67 5.16 21.91
C ASP A 199 10.54 4.37 22.59
N ARG A 200 9.65 3.69 21.86
CA ARG A 200 8.59 2.86 22.47
C ARG A 200 8.98 1.42 22.79
N ASN A 201 10.03 0.90 22.16
CA ASN A 201 10.48 -0.49 22.37
C ASN A 201 11.74 -0.62 23.24
N SER A 202 12.29 0.50 23.73
CA SER A 202 13.47 0.51 24.61
C SER A 202 13.14 0.53 26.11
N SER A 203 11.87 0.61 26.50
CA SER A 203 11.42 0.45 27.89
C SER A 203 11.28 -1.02 28.28
N ARG A 204 12.41 -1.75 28.30
CA ARG A 204 12.51 -2.95 29.16
C ARG A 204 12.79 -2.47 30.58
N PRO A 205 11.97 -2.82 31.59
CA PRO A 205 12.40 -2.64 32.97
C PRO A 205 13.62 -3.52 33.20
N SER A 206 14.72 -2.89 33.60
CA SER A 206 15.89 -3.55 34.14
C SER A 206 15.46 -4.39 35.34
N VAL A 207 15.44 -5.71 35.19
CA VAL A 207 15.26 -6.62 36.33
C VAL A 207 16.45 -6.42 37.25
N SER A 208 16.21 -5.73 38.36
CA SER A 208 17.16 -5.60 39.45
C SER A 208 17.50 -6.99 39.97
N ARG A 209 18.76 -7.38 39.83
CA ARG A 209 19.34 -8.48 40.60
C ARG A 209 19.29 -8.09 42.07
N SER A 210 18.43 -8.75 42.85
CA SER A 210 18.56 -8.77 44.29
C SER A 210 19.46 -9.93 44.73
N PRO A 211 20.17 -9.78 45.87
CA PRO A 211 21.33 -10.58 46.19
C PRO A 211 20.98 -11.89 46.89
N VAL A 212 21.91 -12.83 46.73
CA VAL A 212 22.06 -14.10 47.45
C VAL A 212 21.79 -13.92 48.95
N GLN A 213 20.79 -14.65 49.48
CA GLN A 213 20.74 -15.00 50.90
C GLN A 213 20.92 -16.50 51.06
N SER A 214 22.11 -16.85 51.54
CA SER A 214 22.47 -18.09 52.18
C SER A 214 21.68 -18.31 53.47
N ARG A 215 21.11 -19.50 53.67
CA ARG A 215 20.87 -20.17 54.98
C ARG A 215 20.50 -21.64 54.72
N GLN A 216 21.42 -22.55 55.01
CA GLN A 216 21.49 -23.41 56.21
C GLN A 216 20.63 -24.68 56.10
N ARG A 217 21.34 -25.82 56.01
CA ARG A 217 20.82 -27.16 56.32
C ARG A 217 20.43 -27.24 57.80
N PRO A 218 19.50 -28.13 58.15
CA PRO A 218 19.70 -28.97 59.30
C PRO A 218 19.73 -30.44 58.87
N GLY A 219 20.75 -31.15 59.35
CA GLY A 219 20.62 -32.57 59.62
C GLY A 219 20.11 -32.73 61.05
N GLN A 220 19.08 -33.55 61.21
CA GLN A 220 18.98 -34.66 62.16
C GLN A 220 17.88 -35.59 61.63
#